data_AF-J9D2C6-F1
#
_entry.id   AF-J9D2C6-F1
#
_cell.length_a   1.000
_cell.length_b   1.000
_cell.length_c   1.000
_cell.angle_alpha   90.00
_cell.angle_beta   90.00
_cell.angle_gamma   90.00
#
_symmetry.space_group_name_H-M   'P 1'
#
loop_
_entity.id
_entity.type
_entity.pdbx_description
1 polymer ?
#
loop_
_entity_poly.entity_id
_entity_poly.type
_entity_poly.pdbx_seq_one_letter_code
_entity_poly.pdbx_strand_id
1 'polypeptide(L)'
;MHQLGRKPIFRRGMSEKNLKIEFFMLEGLDGFNGKDTRAKMTEVAIRGSENLKEWFYELGSDEKLPSDWVHFKKMVENFCLERDLSQIRKYREEGWIDYLIRIRDFVHFQKIDEKSVFQYLRKMRMPIDMKICVHALDGNLDLFIDRISEIKGENSKEERKEVKLLPPDVYKERRTKRKCYNCGEEGHFAKECDNDRIMMVDEQRRNSCVDVRRVKINGRDLPVIFDTGASESFICSGELKNFKVNTLYRKKKTFRMIDKHVIEVNMILPV
;
A
#
# COMPACT_ATOMS: atom_id res chain seq x y z
N MET A 1 -25.01 -37.73 1.39
CA MET A 1 -23.63 -37.74 0.84
C MET A 1 -22.77 -36.82 1.68
N HIS A 2 -21.59 -37.29 2.06
CA HIS A 2 -20.73 -36.84 3.16
C HIS A 2 -20.66 -35.33 3.45
N GLN A 3 -21.03 -34.95 4.68
CA GLN A 3 -20.40 -33.81 5.35
C GLN A 3 -19.00 -34.26 5.78
N LEU A 4 -17.96 -33.91 5.02
CA LEU A 4 -16.57 -34.16 5.37
C LEU A 4 -15.76 -32.89 5.19
N GLY A 5 -15.23 -32.37 6.31
CA GLY A 5 -14.18 -31.36 6.37
C GLY A 5 -14.60 -29.94 6.00
N ARG A 6 -14.28 -28.96 6.85
CA ARG A 6 -14.25 -27.56 6.42
C ARG A 6 -13.28 -27.47 5.23
N LYS A 7 -13.73 -26.94 4.09
CA LYS A 7 -12.86 -26.74 2.92
C LYS A 7 -11.63 -25.92 3.36
N PRO A 8 -10.41 -26.28 2.92
CA PRO A 8 -9.23 -25.52 3.28
C PRO A 8 -9.39 -24.08 2.78
N ILE A 9 -8.91 -23.10 3.54
CA ILE A 9 -9.08 -21.68 3.20
C ILE A 9 -7.72 -21.02 3.06
N PHE A 10 -7.27 -20.84 1.82
CA PHE A 10 -6.03 -20.12 1.51
C PHE A 10 -6.28 -18.61 1.56
N ARG A 11 -5.57 -17.91 2.43
CA ARG A 11 -5.70 -16.45 2.60
C ARG A 11 -4.37 -15.82 2.99
N ARG A 12 -4.28 -14.50 2.88
CA ARG A 12 -3.12 -13.75 3.38
C ARG A 12 -3.04 -13.80 4.92
N GLY A 13 -1.83 -13.70 5.46
CA GLY A 13 -1.56 -13.71 6.90
C GLY A 13 -1.65 -15.09 7.55
N MET A 14 -1.50 -16.18 6.79
CA MET A 14 -1.45 -17.52 7.36
C MET A 14 -0.06 -17.79 7.97
N SER A 15 0.00 -18.64 9.01
CA SER A 15 1.28 -19.18 9.49
C SER A 15 1.77 -20.30 8.56
N GLU A 16 3.09 -20.53 8.53
CA GLU A 16 3.66 -21.63 7.72
C GLU A 16 3.06 -22.99 8.08
N LYS A 17 2.84 -23.24 9.36
CA LYS A 17 2.22 -24.48 9.84
C LYS A 17 0.82 -24.65 9.28
N ASN A 18 -0.02 -23.62 9.41
CA ASN A 18 -1.41 -23.68 8.94
C ASN A 18 -1.45 -23.86 7.42
N LEU A 19 -0.63 -23.13 6.67
CA LEU A 19 -0.56 -23.27 5.22
C LEU A 19 -0.13 -24.67 4.78
N LYS A 20 0.86 -25.27 5.45
CA LYS A 20 1.28 -26.67 5.18
C LYS A 20 0.16 -27.66 5.47
N ILE A 21 -0.60 -27.46 6.55
CA ILE A 21 -1.79 -28.26 6.86
C ILE A 21 -2.83 -28.13 5.73
N GLU A 22 -3.17 -26.91 5.30
CA GLU A 22 -4.17 -26.73 4.23
C GLU A 22 -3.74 -27.37 2.90
N PHE A 23 -2.46 -27.25 2.53
CA PHE A 23 -1.93 -27.95 1.35
C PHE A 23 -1.99 -29.46 1.50
N PHE A 24 -1.64 -30.00 2.66
CA PHE A 24 -1.72 -31.43 2.93
C PHE A 24 -3.16 -31.95 2.83
N MET A 25 -4.12 -31.22 3.41
CA MET A 25 -5.54 -31.55 3.32
C MET A 25 -6.07 -31.49 1.88
N LEU A 26 -5.58 -30.53 1.07
CA LEU A 26 -5.93 -30.42 -0.34
C LEU A 26 -5.35 -31.58 -1.18
N GLU A 27 -4.07 -31.88 -1.00
CA GLU A 27 -3.36 -32.90 -1.76
C GLU A 27 -3.84 -34.32 -1.41
N GLY A 28 -4.43 -34.50 -0.21
CA GLY A 28 -5.08 -35.74 0.21
C GLY A 28 -6.53 -35.92 -0.28
N LEU A 29 -7.09 -34.97 -1.02
CA LEU A 29 -8.42 -35.15 -1.62
C LEU A 29 -8.40 -36.25 -2.68
N ASP A 30 -9.45 -37.05 -2.71
CA ASP A 30 -9.59 -38.11 -3.68
C ASP A 30 -9.53 -37.55 -5.12
N GLY A 31 -8.78 -38.25 -5.98
CA GLY A 31 -8.51 -37.83 -7.35
C GLY A 31 -7.63 -36.58 -7.52
N PHE A 32 -7.13 -35.93 -6.46
CA PHE A 32 -6.32 -34.71 -6.61
C PHE A 32 -5.04 -34.96 -7.41
N ASN A 33 -4.31 -36.04 -7.11
CA ASN A 33 -3.05 -36.35 -7.76
C ASN A 33 -3.19 -36.61 -9.27
N GLY A 34 -4.34 -37.17 -9.69
CA GLY A 34 -4.65 -37.46 -11.09
C GLY A 34 -5.11 -36.25 -11.92
N LYS A 35 -5.37 -35.10 -11.29
CA LYS A 35 -5.76 -33.87 -12.00
C LYS A 35 -4.58 -33.25 -12.77
N ASP A 36 -4.91 -32.58 -13.86
CA ASP A 36 -3.97 -31.73 -14.59
C ASP A 36 -3.52 -30.54 -13.73
N THR A 37 -2.39 -29.92 -14.08
CA THR A 37 -1.84 -28.80 -13.30
C THR A 37 -2.84 -27.65 -13.21
N ARG A 38 -3.56 -27.35 -14.29
CA ARG A 38 -4.52 -26.24 -14.34
C ARG A 38 -5.73 -26.49 -13.45
N ALA A 39 -6.27 -27.72 -13.36
CA ALA A 39 -7.33 -28.02 -12.40
C ALA A 39 -6.78 -28.00 -10.97
N LYS A 40 -5.58 -28.53 -10.71
CA LYS A 40 -4.95 -28.44 -9.38
C LYS A 40 -4.86 -27.00 -8.88
N MET A 41 -4.43 -26.08 -9.74
CA MET A 41 -4.41 -24.63 -9.45
C MET A 41 -5.80 -24.06 -9.17
N THR A 42 -6.79 -24.48 -9.95
CA THR A 42 -8.19 -24.05 -9.80
C THR A 42 -8.78 -24.51 -8.46
N GLU A 43 -8.43 -25.72 -8.02
CA GLU A 43 -8.87 -26.26 -6.73
C GLU A 43 -8.39 -25.38 -5.55
N VAL A 44 -7.17 -24.83 -5.65
CA VAL A 44 -6.65 -23.85 -4.68
C VAL A 44 -7.43 -22.54 -4.77
N ALA A 45 -7.63 -22.00 -5.97
CA ALA A 45 -8.32 -20.73 -6.18
C ALA A 45 -9.77 -20.74 -5.66
N ILE A 46 -10.53 -21.80 -5.97
CA ILE A 46 -11.91 -21.99 -5.49
C ILE A 46 -11.99 -22.02 -3.95
N ARG A 47 -10.92 -22.53 -3.32
CA ARG A 47 -10.77 -22.65 -1.86
C ARG A 47 -10.04 -21.46 -1.24
N GLY A 48 -9.73 -20.44 -2.03
CA GLY A 48 -9.08 -19.22 -1.57
C GLY A 48 -10.07 -18.17 -1.06
N SER A 49 -9.54 -17.20 -0.32
CA SER A 49 -10.18 -15.90 -0.09
C SER A 49 -10.46 -15.17 -1.40
N GLU A 50 -11.33 -14.17 -1.38
CA GLU A 50 -11.64 -13.35 -2.58
C GLU A 50 -10.38 -12.73 -3.20
N ASN A 51 -9.50 -12.16 -2.39
CA ASN A 51 -8.21 -11.62 -2.83
C ASN A 51 -7.32 -12.67 -3.55
N LEU A 52 -7.46 -13.95 -3.22
CA LEU A 52 -6.71 -15.03 -3.87
C LEU A 52 -7.32 -15.38 -5.23
N LYS A 53 -8.65 -15.34 -5.35
CA LYS A 53 -9.35 -15.55 -6.63
C LYS A 53 -9.04 -14.43 -7.61
N GLU A 54 -9.09 -13.17 -7.16
CA GLU A 54 -8.70 -12.01 -7.96
C GLU A 54 -7.23 -12.15 -8.42
N TRP A 55 -6.33 -12.46 -7.49
CA TRP A 55 -4.92 -12.70 -7.80
C TRP A 55 -4.73 -13.84 -8.82
N PHE A 56 -5.48 -14.94 -8.68
CA PHE A 56 -5.44 -16.05 -9.62
C PHE A 56 -5.98 -15.67 -11.01
N TYR A 57 -7.06 -14.89 -11.06
CA TYR A 57 -7.63 -14.37 -12.30
C TYR A 57 -6.65 -13.45 -13.02
N GLU A 58 -6.02 -12.50 -12.32
CA GLU A 58 -5.02 -11.60 -12.89
C GLU A 58 -3.84 -12.38 -13.49
N LEU A 59 -3.33 -13.39 -12.78
CA LEU A 59 -2.25 -14.25 -13.30
C LEU A 59 -2.67 -15.02 -14.55
N GLY A 60 -3.92 -15.50 -14.60
CA GLY A 60 -4.46 -16.18 -15.77
C GLY A 60 -4.63 -15.23 -16.96
N SER A 61 -5.18 -14.03 -16.72
CA SER A 61 -5.39 -13.01 -17.74
C SER A 61 -4.07 -12.46 -18.31
N ASP A 62 -3.03 -12.38 -17.48
CA ASP A 62 -1.70 -11.92 -17.88
C ASP A 62 -0.82 -13.05 -18.49
N GLU A 63 -1.35 -14.27 -18.67
CA GLU A 63 -0.60 -15.46 -19.12
C GLU A 63 0.63 -15.79 -18.25
N LYS A 64 0.55 -15.51 -16.94
CA LYS A 64 1.63 -15.69 -15.96
C LYS A 64 1.45 -16.90 -15.03
N LEU A 65 0.45 -17.74 -15.30
CA LEU A 65 0.31 -18.99 -14.57
C LEU A 65 1.48 -19.93 -14.92
N PRO A 66 2.16 -20.54 -13.93
CA PRO A 66 3.28 -21.42 -14.21
C PRO A 66 2.81 -22.74 -14.83
N SER A 67 3.69 -23.43 -15.54
CA SER A 67 3.42 -24.77 -16.09
C SER A 67 3.39 -25.87 -15.02
N ASP A 68 4.09 -25.65 -13.90
CA ASP A 68 4.34 -26.68 -12.89
C ASP A 68 3.59 -26.41 -11.58
N TRP A 69 3.12 -27.49 -10.97
CA TRP A 69 2.48 -27.45 -9.65
C TRP A 69 3.39 -26.90 -8.56
N VAL A 70 4.68 -27.27 -8.60
CA VAL A 70 5.68 -26.85 -7.60
C VAL A 70 5.85 -25.32 -7.60
N HIS A 71 5.98 -24.73 -8.79
CA HIS A 71 6.08 -23.28 -8.97
C HIS A 71 4.81 -22.58 -8.49
N PHE A 72 3.62 -23.09 -8.84
CA PHE A 72 2.37 -22.52 -8.37
C PHE A 72 2.22 -22.59 -6.84
N LYS A 73 2.58 -23.73 -6.24
CA LYS A 73 2.57 -23.90 -4.78
C LYS A 73 3.44 -22.85 -4.11
N LYS A 74 4.63 -22.57 -4.65
CA LYS A 74 5.51 -21.49 -4.18
C LYS A 74 4.88 -20.10 -4.29
N MET A 75 4.17 -19.82 -5.39
CA MET A 75 3.48 -18.54 -5.57
C MET A 75 2.35 -18.37 -4.54
N VAL A 76 1.55 -19.40 -4.30
CA VAL A 76 0.50 -19.40 -3.28
C VAL A 76 1.09 -19.31 -1.87
N GLU A 77 2.23 -19.96 -1.61
CA GLU A 77 2.98 -19.78 -0.36
C GLU A 77 3.39 -18.33 -0.16
N ASN A 78 3.97 -17.71 -1.18
CA ASN A 78 4.36 -16.32 -1.10
C ASN A 78 3.16 -15.40 -0.88
N PHE A 79 2.03 -15.67 -1.53
CA PHE A 79 0.79 -14.92 -1.32
C PHE A 79 0.27 -15.07 0.12
N CYS A 80 0.08 -16.30 0.59
CA CYS A 80 -0.51 -16.61 1.90
C CYS A 80 0.37 -16.16 3.07
N LEU A 81 1.70 -16.27 2.91
CA LEU A 81 2.71 -15.82 3.88
C LEU A 81 3.10 -14.35 3.66
N GLU A 82 2.45 -13.63 2.75
CA GLU A 82 2.69 -12.21 2.45
C GLU A 82 4.16 -11.91 2.02
N ARG A 83 4.86 -12.87 1.41
CA ARG A 83 6.27 -12.76 0.96
C ARG A 83 6.41 -12.14 -0.44
N ASP A 84 5.34 -11.61 -1.01
CA ASP A 84 5.32 -11.00 -2.34
C ASP A 84 5.45 -9.47 -2.30
N LEU A 85 5.80 -8.87 -3.45
CA LEU A 85 6.05 -7.43 -3.59
C LEU A 85 4.82 -6.54 -3.29
N SER A 86 3.58 -7.08 -3.33
CA SER A 86 2.38 -6.26 -3.02
C SER A 86 2.35 -5.73 -1.59
N GLN A 87 3.13 -6.35 -0.69
CA GLN A 87 3.21 -5.98 0.71
C GLN A 87 4.12 -4.79 0.95
N ILE A 88 5.07 -4.53 0.04
CA ILE A 88 5.97 -3.40 0.16
C ILE A 88 5.37 -2.16 -0.50
N ARG A 89 4.51 -1.47 0.26
CA ARG A 89 3.89 -0.21 -0.16
C ARG A 89 4.75 0.99 0.24
N LYS A 90 4.78 2.01 -0.60
CA LYS A 90 5.44 3.29 -0.29
C LYS A 90 4.58 4.04 0.72
N TYR A 91 5.17 4.52 1.81
CA TYR A 91 4.45 5.38 2.74
C TYR A 91 4.30 6.81 2.19
N ARG A 92 3.31 7.54 2.71
CA ARG A 92 2.99 8.90 2.24
C ARG A 92 4.17 9.86 2.44
N GLU A 93 4.81 9.77 3.61
CA GLU A 93 5.91 10.66 4.04
C GLU A 93 7.29 10.13 3.68
N GLU A 94 7.37 8.88 3.20
CA GLU A 94 8.63 8.24 2.81
C GLU A 94 9.16 8.83 1.50
N GLY A 95 10.46 9.10 1.42
CA GLY A 95 11.12 9.49 0.18
C GLY A 95 11.14 8.33 -0.82
N TRP A 96 11.18 8.65 -2.12
CA TRP A 96 11.33 7.61 -3.15
C TRP A 96 12.61 6.78 -3.01
N ILE A 97 13.71 7.40 -2.59
CA ILE A 97 14.98 6.70 -2.35
C ILE A 97 14.81 5.73 -1.18
N ASP A 98 14.29 6.19 -0.05
CA ASP A 98 14.05 5.34 1.13
C ASP A 98 13.17 4.13 0.81
N TYR A 99 12.11 4.36 0.02
CA TYR A 99 11.22 3.32 -0.45
C TYR A 99 11.93 2.29 -1.34
N LEU A 100 12.75 2.74 -2.29
CA LEU A 100 13.50 1.84 -3.17
C LEU A 100 14.55 1.05 -2.40
N ILE A 101 15.20 1.66 -1.40
CA ILE A 101 16.11 0.94 -0.51
C ILE A 101 15.32 -0.13 0.27
N ARG A 102 14.10 0.16 0.78
CA ARG A 102 13.27 -0.88 1.41
C ARG A 102 12.91 -1.99 0.43
N ILE A 103 12.58 -1.68 -0.82
CA ILE A 103 12.32 -2.69 -1.86
C ILE A 103 13.56 -3.57 -2.04
N ARG A 104 14.73 -2.97 -2.26
CA ARG A 104 15.98 -3.70 -2.42
C ARG A 104 16.26 -4.62 -1.24
N ASP A 105 16.12 -4.07 -0.03
CA ASP A 105 16.32 -4.78 1.22
C ASP A 105 15.36 -6.00 1.31
N PHE A 106 14.08 -5.81 0.99
CA PHE A 106 13.09 -6.89 0.94
C PHE A 106 13.39 -7.94 -0.13
N VAL A 107 13.81 -7.52 -1.33
CA VAL A 107 14.11 -8.37 -2.49
C VAL A 107 15.30 -9.27 -2.21
N HIS A 108 16.38 -8.75 -1.63
CA HIS A 108 17.52 -9.57 -1.23
C HIS A 108 17.15 -10.59 -0.17
N PHE A 109 16.34 -10.20 0.82
CA PHE A 109 15.94 -11.10 1.89
C PHE A 109 15.02 -12.22 1.41
N GLN A 110 14.03 -11.89 0.56
CA GLN A 110 13.10 -12.86 -0.01
C GLN A 110 13.68 -13.61 -1.22
N LYS A 111 14.89 -13.25 -1.67
CA LYS A 111 15.55 -13.78 -2.88
C LYS A 111 14.64 -13.68 -4.12
N ILE A 112 13.99 -12.53 -4.28
CA ILE A 112 13.12 -12.24 -5.42
C ILE A 112 13.99 -11.81 -6.61
N ASP A 113 13.61 -12.21 -7.81
CA ASP A 113 14.28 -11.81 -9.04
C ASP A 113 14.05 -10.31 -9.37
N GLU A 114 15.10 -9.61 -9.76
CA GLU A 114 15.04 -8.17 -10.01
C GLU A 114 14.11 -7.80 -11.17
N LYS A 115 13.92 -8.66 -12.17
CA LYS A 115 12.98 -8.37 -13.27
C LYS A 115 11.55 -8.26 -12.76
N SER A 116 11.18 -9.10 -11.79
CA SER A 116 9.87 -9.05 -11.14
C SER A 116 9.67 -7.73 -10.38
N VAL A 117 10.76 -7.19 -9.81
CA VAL A 117 10.75 -5.88 -9.13
C VAL A 117 10.51 -4.75 -10.12
N PHE A 118 11.22 -4.73 -11.24
CA PHE A 118 11.04 -3.70 -12.26
C PHE A 118 9.65 -3.76 -12.90
N GLN A 119 9.09 -4.96 -13.11
CA GLN A 119 7.68 -5.10 -13.52
C GLN A 119 6.71 -4.50 -12.50
N TYR A 120 6.94 -4.72 -11.20
CA TYR A 120 6.15 -4.10 -10.14
C TYR A 120 6.27 -2.57 -10.14
N LEU A 121 7.50 -2.04 -10.23
CA LEU A 121 7.76 -0.59 -10.31
C LEU A 121 7.10 0.06 -11.54
N ARG A 122 7.04 -0.65 -12.68
CA ARG A 122 6.32 -0.18 -13.89
C ARG A 122 4.81 -0.05 -13.69
N LYS A 123 4.20 -0.72 -12.72
CA LYS A 123 2.77 -0.55 -12.39
C LYS A 123 2.53 0.62 -11.42
N MET A 124 3.55 1.11 -10.73
CA MET A 124 3.39 2.18 -9.74
C MET A 124 3.27 3.57 -10.36
N ARG A 125 2.47 4.44 -9.72
CA ARG A 125 2.48 5.90 -9.99
C ARG A 125 3.73 6.52 -9.35
N MET A 126 4.59 7.12 -10.17
CA MET A 126 5.84 7.78 -9.75
C MET A 126 6.13 8.99 -10.65
N PRO A 127 7.04 9.91 -10.25
CA PRO A 127 7.50 11.01 -11.10
C PRO A 127 8.00 10.53 -12.46
N ILE A 128 7.84 11.37 -13.49
CA ILE A 128 8.12 11.01 -14.89
C ILE A 128 9.60 10.61 -15.06
N ASP A 129 10.52 11.38 -14.51
CA ASP A 129 11.96 11.14 -14.64
C ASP A 129 12.36 9.76 -14.08
N MET A 130 11.79 9.41 -12.92
CA MET A 130 11.98 8.09 -12.32
C MET A 130 11.36 6.99 -13.19
N LYS A 131 10.18 7.24 -13.76
CA LYS A 131 9.50 6.27 -14.63
C LYS A 131 10.35 5.93 -15.84
N ILE A 132 10.96 6.94 -16.46
CA ILE A 132 11.88 6.77 -17.60
C ILE A 132 13.05 5.88 -17.18
N CYS A 133 13.66 6.13 -16.02
CA CYS A 133 14.76 5.29 -15.51
C CYS A 133 14.34 3.82 -15.25
N VAL A 134 13.13 3.56 -14.74
CA VAL A 134 12.60 2.19 -14.58
C VAL A 134 12.51 1.46 -15.92
N HIS A 135 12.10 2.17 -16.98
CA HIS A 135 12.04 1.57 -18.32
C HIS A 135 13.42 1.39 -18.95
N ALA A 136 14.37 2.30 -18.69
CA ALA A 136 15.69 2.29 -19.32
C ALA A 136 16.69 1.29 -18.69
N LEU A 137 16.62 1.05 -17.37
CA LEU A 137 17.63 0.27 -16.63
C LEU A 137 17.31 -1.22 -16.48
N ASP A 138 16.12 -1.66 -16.92
CA ASP A 138 15.58 -3.02 -16.90
C ASP A 138 16.37 -4.08 -16.10
N GLY A 139 16.17 -4.12 -14.77
CA GLY A 139 16.67 -5.21 -13.93
C GLY A 139 17.99 -4.96 -13.21
N ASN A 140 18.39 -3.70 -13.01
CA ASN A 140 19.48 -3.34 -12.09
C ASN A 140 18.99 -2.32 -11.04
N LEU A 141 18.58 -2.82 -9.88
CA LEU A 141 17.93 -2.02 -8.85
C LEU A 141 18.91 -1.06 -8.14
N ASP A 142 20.16 -1.47 -7.93
CA ASP A 142 21.18 -0.62 -7.33
C ASP A 142 21.51 0.58 -8.23
N LEU A 143 21.75 0.33 -9.52
CA LEU A 143 21.99 1.40 -10.51
C LEU A 143 20.79 2.36 -10.62
N PHE A 144 19.56 1.84 -10.46
CA PHE A 144 18.36 2.67 -10.44
C PHE A 144 18.31 3.59 -9.22
N ILE A 145 18.65 3.08 -8.04
CA ILE A 145 18.74 3.89 -6.81
C ILE A 145 19.81 4.98 -6.96
N ASP A 146 20.97 4.62 -7.50
CA ASP A 146 22.08 5.56 -7.71
C ASP A 146 21.68 6.68 -8.68
N ARG A 147 21.10 6.36 -9.83
CA ARG A 147 20.63 7.39 -10.79
C ARG A 147 19.59 8.33 -10.20
N ILE A 148 18.65 7.83 -9.40
CA ILE A 148 17.64 8.69 -8.76
C ILE A 148 18.28 9.60 -7.72
N SER A 149 19.29 9.09 -7.01
CA SER A 149 20.05 9.87 -6.04
C SER A 149 20.80 11.00 -6.74
N GLU A 150 21.35 10.77 -7.93
CA GLU A 150 21.98 11.80 -8.78
C GLU A 150 20.98 12.85 -9.26
N ILE A 151 19.83 12.43 -9.81
CA ILE A 151 18.77 13.35 -10.29
C ILE A 151 18.28 14.29 -9.19
N LYS A 152 18.21 13.80 -7.94
CA LYS A 152 17.86 14.65 -6.79
C LYS A 152 19.03 15.49 -6.29
N GLY A 153 20.25 14.96 -6.36
CA GLY A 153 21.48 15.61 -5.92
C GLY A 153 21.88 16.84 -6.73
N GLU A 154 21.38 17.00 -7.96
CA GLU A 154 21.62 18.21 -8.75
C GLU A 154 20.93 19.47 -8.18
N ASN A 155 19.96 19.32 -7.27
CA ASN A 155 19.30 20.44 -6.57
C ASN A 155 19.90 20.77 -5.18
N SER A 156 20.91 20.02 -4.72
CA SER A 156 21.61 20.31 -3.47
C SER A 156 23.10 20.01 -3.63
N LYS A 157 23.88 21.06 -3.88
CA LYS A 157 25.35 21.00 -3.80
C LYS A 157 25.76 20.75 -2.35
N GLU A 158 25.80 19.49 -1.92
CA GLU A 158 26.51 19.06 -0.72
C GLU A 158 27.22 17.73 -1.00
N GLU A 159 28.39 17.59 -0.40
CA GLU A 159 29.54 16.81 -0.86
C GLU A 159 29.27 15.31 -1.11
N ARG A 160 29.75 14.83 -2.27
CA ARG A 160 29.80 13.42 -2.63
C ARG A 160 30.65 12.65 -1.59
N LYS A 161 30.04 11.82 -0.76
CA LYS A 161 30.73 10.67 -0.18
C LYS A 161 30.67 9.53 -1.21
N GLU A 162 31.83 8.99 -1.58
CA GLU A 162 31.93 7.77 -2.40
C GLU A 162 31.03 6.67 -1.83
N VAL A 163 30.04 6.23 -2.61
CA VAL A 163 29.23 5.06 -2.29
C VAL A 163 30.08 3.83 -2.61
N LYS A 164 30.81 3.33 -1.61
CA LYS A 164 31.44 2.02 -1.70
C LYS A 164 30.34 0.97 -1.76
N LEU A 165 30.41 0.03 -2.71
CA LEU A 165 29.60 -1.19 -2.75
C LEU A 165 29.66 -1.85 -1.36
N LEU A 166 28.52 -1.86 -0.67
CA LEU A 166 28.44 -2.29 0.73
C LEU A 166 28.44 -3.83 0.77
N PRO A 167 29.29 -4.47 1.61
CA PRO A 167 29.33 -5.92 1.76
C PRO A 167 27.96 -6.51 2.14
N PRO A 168 27.69 -7.79 1.84
CA PRO A 168 26.44 -8.49 2.18
C PRO A 168 26.03 -8.35 3.66
N ASP A 169 27.01 -8.19 4.54
CA ASP A 169 26.84 -8.14 6.00
C ASP A 169 26.19 -6.83 6.49
N VAL A 170 26.18 -5.79 5.64
CA VAL A 170 25.56 -4.49 5.92
C VAL A 170 24.03 -4.61 6.00
N TYR A 171 23.45 -5.65 5.39
CA TYR A 171 22.02 -5.92 5.49
C TYR A 171 21.58 -6.23 6.93
N LYS A 172 22.39 -7.02 7.67
CA LYS A 172 22.14 -7.31 9.09
C LYS A 172 22.25 -6.05 9.93
N GLU A 173 23.28 -5.23 9.71
CA GLU A 173 23.47 -3.97 10.45
C GLU A 173 22.39 -2.93 10.16
N ARG A 174 21.92 -2.82 8.91
CA ARG A 174 20.79 -1.92 8.59
C ARG A 174 19.49 -2.41 9.18
N ARG A 175 19.25 -3.73 9.19
CA ARG A 175 18.07 -4.31 9.82
C ARG A 175 18.04 -4.08 11.33
N THR A 176 19.19 -4.17 12.00
CA THR A 176 19.27 -3.89 13.44
C THR A 176 19.10 -2.42 13.76
N LYS A 177 19.54 -1.51 12.88
CA LYS A 177 19.41 -0.05 13.08
C LYS A 177 18.10 0.56 12.57
N ARG A 178 17.29 -0.18 11.80
CA ARG A 178 16.01 0.34 11.28
C ARG A 178 14.89 0.12 12.29
N LYS A 179 14.11 1.18 12.50
CA LYS A 179 12.87 1.15 13.27
C LYS A 179 11.77 0.43 12.49
N CYS A 180 11.07 -0.45 13.17
CA CYS A 180 9.86 -1.12 12.71
C CYS A 180 8.78 -0.06 12.44
N TYR A 181 8.24 -0.06 11.22
CA TYR A 181 7.20 0.90 10.83
C TYR A 181 5.81 0.58 11.42
N ASN A 182 5.67 -0.53 12.16
CA ASN A 182 4.43 -0.87 12.88
C ASN A 182 4.48 -0.33 14.31
N CYS A 183 5.52 -0.69 15.10
CA CYS A 183 5.62 -0.35 16.51
C CYS A 183 6.70 0.68 16.87
N GLY A 184 7.56 1.07 15.93
CA GLY A 184 8.65 2.01 16.15
C GLY A 184 9.93 1.43 16.76
N GLU A 185 9.93 0.15 17.18
CA GLU A 185 11.09 -0.52 17.78
C GLU A 185 12.11 -1.03 16.74
N GLU A 186 13.38 -1.10 17.10
CA GLU A 186 14.45 -1.54 16.18
C GLU A 186 14.63 -3.07 16.18
N GLY A 187 15.30 -3.61 15.17
CA GLY A 187 15.68 -5.04 15.12
C GLY A 187 14.76 -5.96 14.31
N HIS A 188 13.61 -5.49 13.85
CA HIS A 188 12.68 -6.27 13.02
C HIS A 188 11.93 -5.40 12.01
N PHE A 189 11.35 -6.02 10.98
CA PHE A 189 10.48 -5.32 10.03
C PHE A 189 9.02 -5.35 10.49
N ALA A 190 8.21 -4.40 10.03
CA ALA A 190 6.77 -4.31 10.36
C ALA A 190 5.96 -5.60 10.13
N LYS A 191 6.43 -6.47 9.23
CA LYS A 191 5.81 -7.76 8.93
C LYS A 191 6.17 -8.86 9.93
N GLU A 192 7.29 -8.71 10.63
CA GLU A 192 7.78 -9.59 11.68
C GLU A 192 7.44 -9.03 13.06
N CYS A 193 6.62 -7.98 13.11
CA CYS A 193 6.20 -7.35 14.34
C CYS A 193 5.10 -8.19 14.98
N ASP A 194 5.33 -8.64 16.21
CA ASP A 194 4.35 -9.40 16.98
C ASP A 194 3.23 -8.49 17.56
N ASN A 195 3.41 -7.16 17.48
CA ASN A 195 2.36 -6.21 17.84
C ASN A 195 1.24 -6.21 16.79
N ASP A 196 0.01 -5.99 17.23
CA ASP A 196 -1.13 -5.79 16.35
C ASP A 196 -0.79 -4.76 15.27
N ARG A 197 -1.29 -4.95 14.04
CA ARG A 197 -1.09 -3.97 12.96
C ARG A 197 -1.70 -2.64 13.42
N ILE A 198 -0.84 -1.72 13.84
CA ILE A 198 -1.21 -0.36 14.10
C ILE A 198 -1.45 0.23 12.72
N MET A 199 -2.72 0.36 12.33
CA MET A 199 -3.06 1.40 11.37
C MET A 199 -2.61 2.67 12.06
N MET A 200 -1.45 3.22 11.64
CA MET A 200 -0.97 4.49 12.15
C MET A 200 -2.00 5.56 11.80
N VAL A 201 -3.01 5.70 12.65
CA VAL A 201 -3.75 6.93 12.84
C VAL A 201 -2.82 7.75 13.71
N ASP A 202 -1.90 8.42 13.03
CA ASP A 202 -0.89 9.33 13.54
C ASP A 202 -1.35 10.04 14.83
N GLU A 203 -0.89 9.54 15.98
CA GLU A 203 -1.19 10.11 17.30
C GLU A 203 -0.41 11.43 17.52
N GLN A 204 0.49 11.79 16.58
CA GLN A 204 1.15 13.10 16.56
C GLN A 204 0.36 14.15 15.75
N ARG A 205 -0.78 13.81 15.14
CA ARG A 205 -1.71 14.78 14.55
C ARG A 205 -2.63 15.41 15.60
N ARG A 206 -2.05 16.33 16.37
CA ARG A 206 -2.81 17.50 16.83
C ARG A 206 -2.79 18.68 15.84
N ASN A 207 -2.21 18.51 14.64
CA ASN A 207 -2.44 19.45 13.54
C ASN A 207 -2.96 18.72 12.30
N SER A 208 -4.16 19.14 11.91
CA SER A 208 -5.07 18.53 10.95
C SER A 208 -4.46 18.38 9.54
N CYS A 209 -4.66 17.21 8.93
CA CYS A 209 -4.48 16.92 7.51
C CYS A 209 -5.52 17.67 6.66
N VAL A 210 -5.48 18.99 6.72
CA VAL A 210 -6.41 19.88 6.04
C VAL A 210 -5.54 20.96 5.40
N ASP A 211 -5.67 21.19 4.09
CA ASP A 211 -4.94 22.25 3.39
C ASP A 211 -5.49 23.60 3.89
N VAL A 212 -4.87 24.13 4.95
CA VAL A 212 -5.22 25.42 5.54
C VAL A 212 -4.30 26.49 4.96
N ARG A 213 -4.86 27.44 4.22
CA ARG A 213 -4.13 28.59 3.67
C ARG A 213 -4.58 29.87 4.33
N ARG A 214 -3.71 30.87 4.38
CA ARG A 214 -4.12 32.22 4.81
C ARG A 214 -4.61 33.01 3.61
N VAL A 215 -5.81 33.55 3.69
CA VAL A 215 -6.40 34.42 2.68
C VAL A 215 -6.76 35.76 3.32
N LYS A 216 -6.46 36.85 2.63
CA LYS A 216 -6.77 38.20 3.10
C LYS A 216 -8.18 38.60 2.67
N ILE A 217 -9.08 38.77 3.63
CA ILE A 217 -10.48 39.16 3.41
C ILE A 217 -10.73 40.47 4.19
N ASN A 218 -11.15 41.52 3.49
CA ASN A 218 -11.37 42.86 4.07
C ASN A 218 -10.17 43.38 4.89
N GLY A 219 -8.94 43.09 4.43
CA GLY A 219 -7.70 43.51 5.09
C GLY A 219 -7.26 42.65 6.28
N ARG A 220 -8.02 41.61 6.65
CA ARG A 220 -7.66 40.65 7.70
C ARG A 220 -7.22 39.33 7.11
N ASP A 221 -6.14 38.76 7.63
CA ASP A 221 -5.66 37.44 7.22
C ASP A 221 -6.39 36.35 8.01
N LEU A 222 -7.14 35.50 7.30
CA LEU A 222 -7.94 34.42 7.88
C LEU A 222 -7.44 33.05 7.38
N PRO A 223 -7.37 32.03 8.26
CA PRO A 223 -7.12 30.65 7.84
C PRO A 223 -8.37 30.09 7.13
N VAL A 224 -8.18 29.57 5.93
CA VAL A 224 -9.23 28.98 5.08
C VAL A 224 -8.82 27.56 4.73
N ILE A 225 -9.77 26.64 4.86
CA ILE A 225 -9.61 25.23 4.50
C ILE A 225 -9.95 25.06 3.02
N PHE A 226 -9.01 24.53 2.24
CA PHE A 226 -9.21 24.20 0.83
C PHE A 226 -9.44 22.69 0.68
N ASP A 227 -10.66 22.32 0.30
CA ASP A 227 -10.98 20.98 -0.17
C ASP A 227 -11.08 21.00 -1.70
N THR A 228 -10.37 20.10 -2.38
CA THR A 228 -10.27 20.08 -3.86
C THR A 228 -11.50 19.47 -4.53
N GLY A 229 -12.52 19.07 -3.76
CA GLY A 229 -13.70 18.35 -4.27
C GLY A 229 -15.08 18.99 -4.05
N ALA A 230 -15.18 20.15 -3.40
CA ALA A 230 -16.48 20.76 -3.13
C ALA A 230 -16.94 21.70 -4.26
N SER A 231 -18.18 21.52 -4.72
CA SER A 231 -18.80 22.38 -5.75
C SER A 231 -19.16 23.78 -5.25
N GLU A 232 -19.23 23.97 -3.92
CA GLU A 232 -19.61 25.21 -3.26
C GLU A 232 -18.70 25.49 -2.06
N SER A 233 -18.43 26.76 -1.77
CA SER A 233 -17.65 27.19 -0.60
C SER A 233 -18.56 27.43 0.60
N PHE A 234 -18.20 26.90 1.77
CA PHE A 234 -18.96 27.10 3.01
C PHE A 234 -18.22 28.04 3.97
N ILE A 235 -18.96 28.98 4.57
CA ILE A 235 -18.45 29.86 5.62
C ILE A 235 -19.21 29.54 6.92
N CYS A 236 -18.48 29.24 7.99
CA CYS A 236 -19.07 29.02 9.29
C CYS A 236 -19.73 30.30 9.81
N SER A 237 -20.91 30.17 10.42
CA SER A 237 -21.71 31.32 10.87
C SER A 237 -20.99 32.22 11.87
N GLY A 238 -20.10 31.67 12.69
CA GLY A 238 -19.26 32.44 13.63
C GLY A 238 -18.29 33.42 12.97
N GLU A 239 -17.93 33.19 11.70
CA GLU A 239 -16.99 34.01 10.93
C GLU A 239 -17.70 35.03 10.02
N LEU A 240 -19.03 34.96 9.85
CA LEU A 240 -19.80 35.88 9.01
C LEU A 240 -19.64 37.35 9.41
N LYS A 241 -19.38 37.63 10.69
CA LYS A 241 -19.08 38.98 11.21
C LYS A 241 -17.85 39.62 10.55
N ASN A 242 -16.90 38.83 10.06
CA ASN A 242 -15.70 39.31 9.36
C ASN A 242 -15.98 39.73 7.91
N PHE A 243 -17.15 39.34 7.37
CA PHE A 243 -17.55 39.63 5.99
C PHE A 243 -18.51 40.82 5.87
N LYS A 244 -18.83 41.54 6.96
CA LYS A 244 -19.80 42.66 6.98
C LYS A 244 -21.16 42.31 6.35
N VAL A 245 -21.59 41.06 6.47
CA VAL A 245 -22.90 40.62 5.97
C VAL A 245 -23.97 41.06 6.98
N ASN A 246 -24.80 42.04 6.61
CA ASN A 246 -25.77 42.64 7.51
C ASN A 246 -27.17 41.98 7.47
N THR A 247 -27.41 41.03 6.55
CA THR A 247 -28.72 40.39 6.40
C THR A 247 -28.56 38.91 6.12
N LEU A 248 -29.14 38.07 6.97
CA LEU A 248 -29.03 36.61 6.93
C LEU A 248 -30.43 36.01 6.77
N TYR A 249 -30.64 35.18 5.75
CA TYR A 249 -31.88 34.44 5.55
C TYR A 249 -31.71 32.98 5.98
N ARG A 250 -32.69 32.43 6.70
CA ARG A 250 -32.64 31.07 7.26
C ARG A 250 -33.56 30.14 6.46
N LYS A 251 -32.99 29.09 5.86
CA LYS A 251 -33.73 28.09 5.08
C LYS A 251 -33.54 26.70 5.66
N LYS A 252 -34.64 26.01 5.95
CA LYS A 252 -34.61 24.58 6.34
C LYS A 252 -34.59 23.70 5.09
N LYS A 253 -33.69 22.72 5.06
CA LYS A 253 -33.71 21.62 4.08
C LYS A 253 -33.64 20.28 4.79
N THR A 254 -34.42 19.33 4.30
CA THR A 254 -34.46 17.93 4.74
C THR A 254 -33.70 17.06 3.75
N PHE A 255 -32.81 16.21 4.25
CA PHE A 255 -32.01 15.29 3.46
C PHE A 255 -32.23 13.86 3.95
N ARG A 256 -32.34 12.90 3.03
CA ARG A 256 -32.46 11.47 3.34
C ARG A 256 -31.14 10.78 3.03
N MET A 257 -30.55 10.17 4.05
CA MET A 257 -29.27 9.47 3.98
C MET A 257 -29.42 8.05 3.37
N ILE A 258 -28.31 7.46 2.95
CA ILE A 258 -28.25 6.14 2.28
C ILE A 258 -28.74 5.02 3.22
N ASP A 259 -28.55 5.17 4.52
CA ASP A 259 -29.06 4.30 5.59
C ASP A 259 -30.53 4.59 5.96
N LYS A 260 -31.22 5.43 5.18
CA LYS A 260 -32.63 5.85 5.28
C LYS A 260 -32.98 6.79 6.43
N HIS A 261 -32.02 7.24 7.23
CA HIS A 261 -32.29 8.28 8.22
C HIS A 261 -32.51 9.64 7.54
N VAL A 262 -33.39 10.47 8.10
CA VAL A 262 -33.67 11.82 7.59
C VAL A 262 -33.04 12.84 8.53
N ILE A 263 -32.25 13.75 7.94
CA ILE A 263 -31.55 14.81 8.65
C ILE A 263 -32.12 16.15 8.19
N GLU A 264 -32.52 17.00 9.14
CA GLU A 264 -32.89 18.38 8.87
C GLU A 264 -31.70 19.31 9.11
N VAL A 265 -31.33 20.08 8.09
CA VAL A 265 -30.26 21.05 8.18
C VAL A 265 -30.84 22.45 8.04
N ASN A 266 -30.54 23.30 9.03
CA ASN A 266 -30.81 24.73 8.98
C ASN A 266 -29.64 25.42 8.28
N MET A 267 -29.86 25.91 7.06
CA MET A 267 -28.85 26.71 6.35
C MET A 267 -29.09 28.19 6.61
N ILE A 268 -28.00 28.92 6.82
CA ILE A 268 -27.99 30.38 6.93
C ILE A 268 -27.29 30.89 5.67
N LEU A 269 -28.01 31.62 4.84
CA LEU A 269 -27.47 32.18 3.60
C LEU A 269 -27.32 33.70 3.74
N PRO A 270 -26.18 34.27 3.31
CA PRO A 270 -26.07 35.71 3.13
C PRO A 270 -27.01 36.16 1.99
N VAL A 271 -27.68 37.30 2.15
CA VAL A 271 -28.42 37.97 1.06
C VAL A 271 -27.49 38.92 0.33
#